data_AF-A0A7W1HYN5-F1
#
_entry.id   AF-A0A7W1HYN5-F1
#
_cell.length_a   1.000
_cell.length_b   1.000
_cell.length_c   1.000
_cell.angle_alpha   90.00
_cell.angle_beta   90.00
_cell.angle_gamma   90.00
#
_symmetry.space_group_name_H-M   'P 1'
#
loop_
_entity.id
_entity.type
_entity.pdbx_description
1 polymer ?
#
loop_
_entity_poly.entity_id
_entity_poly.type
_entity_poly.pdbx_seq_one_letter_code
_entity_poly.pdbx_strand_id
1 'polypeptide(L)'
;MRGYDHCYGHRPDLAEERQRNASKGGRRGGRGRPASEISELKHQVRAVIGGVLSGGLTTKAGAVALQGYNTLLKAAKVELDIREQTELITRLEAIEEAQVAKKPNNAGGGRWGA
;
A
#
# COMPACT_ATOMS: atom_id res chain seq x y z
N MET A 1 17.51 -0.55 38.57
CA MET A 1 16.96 -0.89 37.23
C MET A 1 17.76 -2.06 36.68
N ARG A 2 17.15 -3.21 36.38
CA ARG A 2 17.85 -4.30 35.70
C ARG A 2 18.12 -3.85 34.26
N GLY A 3 19.38 -3.52 33.97
CA GLY A 3 19.83 -3.30 32.61
C GLY A 3 19.87 -4.64 31.89
N TYR A 4 19.09 -4.80 30.85
CA TYR A 4 19.23 -5.96 29.97
C TYR A 4 20.51 -5.78 29.14
N ASP A 5 21.34 -6.83 29.03
CA ASP A 5 22.61 -6.81 28.25
C ASP A 5 22.42 -6.46 26.77
N HIS A 6 21.18 -6.55 26.28
CA HIS A 6 20.82 -6.21 24.91
C HIS A 6 19.58 -5.31 24.91
N CYS A 7 19.61 -4.29 24.05
CA CYS A 7 18.42 -3.49 23.78
C CYS A 7 17.35 -4.35 23.09
N TYR A 8 16.09 -3.92 23.15
CA TYR A 8 14.94 -4.68 22.62
C TYR A 8 15.17 -5.22 21.19
N GLY A 9 15.85 -4.46 20.32
CA GLY A 9 16.19 -4.86 18.95
C GLY A 9 17.17 -6.03 18.83
N HIS A 10 18.02 -6.27 19.84
CA HIS A 10 19.11 -7.24 19.80
C HIS A 10 18.91 -8.44 20.75
N ARG A 11 17.78 -8.51 21.45
CA ARG A 11 17.44 -9.62 22.36
C ARG A 11 17.09 -10.90 21.60
N PRO A 12 17.86 -12.00 21.68
CA PRO A 12 17.55 -13.23 20.94
C PRO A 12 16.24 -13.87 21.43
N ASP A 13 15.99 -13.80 22.73
CA ASP A 13 14.80 -14.32 23.42
C ASP A 13 13.50 -13.63 23.01
N LEU A 14 13.58 -12.40 22.50
CA LEU A 14 12.42 -11.63 22.01
C LEU A 14 12.30 -11.63 20.47
N ALA A 15 13.07 -12.45 19.76
CA ALA A 15 13.06 -12.47 18.30
C ALA A 15 11.68 -12.77 17.69
N GLU A 16 10.97 -13.77 18.22
CA GLU A 16 9.61 -14.10 17.78
C GLU A 16 8.60 -12.98 18.07
N GLU A 17 8.72 -12.32 19.23
CA GLU A 17 7.88 -11.18 19.57
C GLU A 17 8.12 -10.00 18.61
N ARG A 18 9.39 -9.69 18.32
CA ARG A 18 9.74 -8.70 17.31
C ARG A 18 9.19 -9.04 15.93
N GLN A 19 9.28 -10.30 15.51
CA GLN A 19 8.72 -10.77 14.25
C GLN A 19 7.19 -10.57 14.21
N ARG A 20 6.48 -10.98 15.27
CA ARG A 20 5.02 -10.79 15.38
C ARG A 20 4.64 -9.31 15.35
N ASN A 21 5.39 -8.46 16.04
CA ASN A 21 5.17 -7.01 16.07
C ASN A 21 5.45 -6.37 14.70
N ALA A 22 6.51 -6.79 14.00
CA ALA A 22 6.79 -6.38 12.63
C ALA A 22 5.70 -6.85 11.65
N SER A 23 5.18 -8.07 11.78
CA SER A 23 4.05 -8.55 10.98
C SER A 23 2.76 -7.76 11.25
N LYS A 24 2.47 -7.43 12.52
CA LYS A 24 1.35 -6.55 12.90
C LYS A 24 1.55 -5.13 12.36
N GLY A 25 2.77 -4.59 12.42
CA GLY A 25 3.15 -3.30 11.85
C GLY A 25 3.04 -3.27 10.33
N GLY A 26 3.43 -4.35 9.64
CA GLY A 26 3.24 -4.50 8.19
C GLY A 26 1.76 -4.58 7.80
N ARG A 27 0.92 -5.26 8.59
CA ARG A 27 -0.53 -5.33 8.37
C ARG A 27 -1.23 -3.99 8.65
N ARG A 28 -0.92 -3.34 9.77
CA ARG A 28 -1.61 -2.14 10.27
C ARG A 28 -0.99 -0.83 9.77
N GLY A 29 0.33 -0.71 9.81
CA GLY A 29 1.11 0.44 9.33
C GLY A 29 1.41 0.42 7.83
N GLY A 30 1.42 -0.76 7.20
CA GLY A 30 1.45 -0.88 5.74
C GLY A 30 0.10 -0.59 5.07
N ARG A 31 -0.94 -0.17 5.82
CA ARG A 31 -2.31 0.01 5.32
C ARG A 31 -2.77 -1.19 4.47
N GLY A 32 -2.49 -2.45 4.81
CA GLY A 32 -2.90 -3.58 3.94
C GLY A 32 -2.38 -3.51 2.50
N ARG A 33 -1.14 -3.02 2.30
CA ARG A 33 -0.48 -2.95 0.99
C ARG A 33 -0.58 -4.32 0.29
N PRO A 34 -1.05 -4.42 -0.96
CA PRO A 34 -1.13 -5.67 -1.73
C PRO A 34 0.25 -6.17 -2.20
N ALA A 35 1.29 -5.86 -1.42
CA ALA A 35 2.64 -6.29 -1.69
C ALA A 35 2.75 -7.82 -1.77
N SER A 36 1.87 -8.56 -1.07
CA SER A 36 1.81 -10.02 -1.15
C SER A 36 1.29 -10.50 -2.50
N GLU A 37 0.19 -9.96 -2.99
CA GLU A 37 -0.43 -10.39 -4.25
C GLU A 37 0.44 -10.03 -5.46
N ILE A 38 0.95 -8.79 -5.52
CA ILE A 38 1.86 -8.38 -6.59
C ILE A 38 3.16 -9.20 -6.55
N SER A 39 3.66 -9.52 -5.34
CA SER A 39 4.85 -10.37 -5.20
C SER A 39 4.59 -11.78 -5.71
N GLU A 40 3.42 -12.34 -5.41
CA GLU A 40 2.99 -13.66 -5.90
C GLU A 40 2.84 -13.68 -7.42
N LEU A 41 2.16 -12.69 -8.01
CA LEU A 41 2.05 -12.56 -9.47
C LEU A 41 3.43 -12.46 -10.14
N LYS A 42 4.37 -11.69 -9.55
CA LYS A 42 5.75 -11.62 -10.03
C LYS A 42 6.49 -12.96 -9.93
N HIS A 43 6.25 -13.72 -8.86
CA HIS A 43 6.83 -15.06 -8.70
C HIS A 43 6.32 -16.00 -9.80
N GLN A 44 5.01 -16.03 -10.03
CA GLN A 44 4.39 -16.88 -11.03
C GLN A 44 4.81 -16.51 -12.47
N VAL A 45 4.91 -15.21 -12.78
CA VAL A 45 5.46 -14.75 -14.07
C VAL A 45 6.89 -15.22 -14.28
N ARG A 46 7.76 -15.14 -13.26
CA ARG A 46 9.12 -15.67 -13.33
C ARG A 46 9.16 -17.18 -13.56
N ALA A 47 8.25 -17.92 -12.93
CA ALA A 47 8.14 -19.37 -13.14
C ALA A 47 7.79 -19.72 -14.59
N VAL A 48 6.85 -19.00 -15.21
CA VAL A 48 6.52 -19.18 -16.63
C VAL A 48 7.72 -18.86 -17.53
N ILE A 49 8.42 -17.75 -17.26
CA ILE A 49 9.62 -17.38 -18.02
C ILE A 49 10.69 -18.49 -17.91
N GLY A 50 10.95 -18.98 -16.70
CA GLY A 50 11.88 -20.10 -16.49
C GLY A 50 11.45 -21.38 -17.21
N GLY A 51 10.15 -21.69 -17.23
CA GLY A 51 9.60 -22.81 -17.97
C GLY A 51 9.83 -22.70 -19.48
N VAL A 52 9.65 -21.51 -20.07
CA VAL A 52 9.93 -21.28 -21.50
C VAL A 52 11.42 -21.37 -21.79
N LEU A 53 12.26 -20.74 -20.97
CA LEU A 53 13.72 -20.72 -21.18
C LEU A 53 14.37 -22.10 -21.03
N SER A 54 13.83 -22.95 -20.13
CA SER A 54 14.29 -24.32 -19.95
C SER A 54 13.74 -25.31 -20.99
N GLY A 55 12.80 -24.87 -21.83
CA GLY A 55 12.08 -25.74 -22.77
C GLY A 55 10.99 -26.61 -22.13
N GLY A 56 10.75 -26.49 -20.82
CA GLY A 56 9.66 -27.18 -20.10
C GLY A 56 8.27 -26.63 -20.43
N LEU A 57 8.18 -25.45 -21.05
CA LEU A 57 6.95 -24.85 -21.55
C LEU A 57 7.13 -24.39 -23.00
N THR A 58 6.11 -24.63 -23.83
CA THR A 58 6.12 -24.12 -25.21
C THR A 58 5.98 -22.59 -25.21
N THR A 59 6.57 -21.93 -26.20
CA THR A 59 6.46 -20.47 -26.37
C THR A 59 5.00 -20.02 -26.52
N LYS A 60 4.17 -20.79 -27.22
CA LYS A 60 2.73 -20.50 -27.37
C LYS A 60 1.99 -20.57 -26.03
N ALA A 61 2.23 -21.62 -25.22
CA ALA A 61 1.62 -21.73 -23.90
C ALA A 61 2.11 -20.62 -22.95
N GLY A 62 3.41 -20.31 -22.98
CA GLY A 62 3.99 -19.20 -22.21
C GLY A 62 3.37 -17.85 -22.58
N ALA A 63 3.16 -17.58 -23.86
CA ALA A 63 2.52 -16.34 -24.31
C ALA A 63 1.09 -16.18 -23.77
N VAL A 64 0.27 -17.23 -23.84
CA VAL A 64 -1.11 -17.22 -23.32
C VAL A 64 -1.12 -17.05 -21.79
N ALA A 65 -0.23 -17.75 -21.08
CA ALA A 65 -0.10 -17.61 -19.63
C ALA A 65 0.27 -16.17 -19.24
N LEU A 66 1.25 -15.56 -19.92
CA LEU A 66 1.65 -14.17 -19.67
C LEU A 66 0.54 -13.17 -19.98
N GLN A 67 -0.30 -13.43 -20.98
CA GLN A 67 -1.50 -12.61 -21.23
C GLN A 67 -2.47 -12.66 -20.04
N GLY A 68 -2.75 -13.86 -19.51
CA GLY A 68 -3.56 -14.03 -18.30
C GLY A 68 -2.97 -13.28 -17.10
N TYR A 69 -1.66 -13.42 -16.86
CA TYR A 69 -0.98 -12.68 -15.80
C TYR A 69 -1.02 -11.17 -15.97
N ASN A 70 -0.95 -10.68 -17.21
CA ASN A 70 -1.08 -9.25 -17.49
C ASN A 70 -2.49 -8.73 -17.15
N THR A 71 -3.53 -9.54 -17.38
CA THR A 71 -4.89 -9.22 -16.97
C THR A 71 -5.02 -9.13 -15.45
N LEU A 72 -4.43 -10.09 -14.71
CA LEU A 72 -4.41 -10.07 -13.25
C LEU A 72 -3.65 -8.87 -12.68
N LEU A 73 -2.49 -8.53 -13.25
CA LEU A 73 -1.72 -7.35 -12.84
C LEU A 73 -2.50 -6.06 -13.07
N LYS A 74 -3.27 -5.95 -14.16
CA LYS A 74 -4.14 -4.80 -14.42
C LYS A 74 -5.28 -4.72 -13.40
N ALA A 75 -5.91 -5.84 -13.06
CA ALA A 75 -6.95 -5.87 -12.03
C ALA A 75 -6.41 -5.39 -10.67
N ALA A 76 -5.29 -5.96 -10.22
CA ALA A 76 -4.62 -5.56 -8.97
C ALA A 76 -4.23 -4.07 -8.96
N LYS A 77 -3.82 -3.52 -10.12
CA LYS A 77 -3.57 -2.08 -10.25
C LYS A 77 -4.84 -1.26 -10.08
N VAL A 78 -5.95 -1.64 -10.72
CA VAL A 78 -7.23 -0.92 -10.60
C VAL A 78 -7.69 -0.86 -9.15
N GLU A 79 -7.56 -1.96 -8.41
CA GLU A 79 -7.91 -1.99 -6.98
C GLU A 79 -7.05 -1.05 -6.14
N LEU A 80 -5.75 -0.98 -6.43
CA LEU A 80 -4.83 -0.02 -5.82
C LEU A 80 -5.20 1.42 -6.13
N ASP A 81 -5.47 1.71 -7.40
CA ASP A 81 -5.82 3.05 -7.87
C ASP A 81 -7.12 3.52 -7.22
N ILE A 82 -8.16 2.67 -7.14
CA ILE A 82 -9.43 2.97 -6.46
C ILE A 82 -9.19 3.34 -5.00
N ARG A 83 -8.35 2.56 -4.31
CA ARG A 83 -8.06 2.80 -2.91
C ARG A 83 -7.31 4.12 -2.69
N GLU A 84 -6.30 4.39 -3.51
CA GLU A 84 -5.55 5.64 -3.46
C GLU A 84 -6.45 6.83 -3.75
N GLN A 85 -7.28 6.75 -4.79
CA GLN A 85 -8.28 7.77 -5.12
C GLN A 85 -9.25 8.00 -3.97
N THR A 86 -9.74 6.94 -3.32
CA THR A 86 -10.66 7.07 -2.18
C THR A 86 -9.99 7.81 -1.02
N GLU A 87 -8.74 7.47 -0.68
CA GLU A 87 -7.99 8.16 0.38
C GLU A 87 -7.74 9.63 0.03
N LEU A 88 -7.40 9.92 -1.23
CA LEU A 88 -7.19 11.28 -1.70
C LEU A 88 -8.49 12.10 -1.66
N ILE A 89 -9.60 11.53 -2.11
CA ILE A 89 -10.93 12.19 -2.07
C ILE A 89 -11.30 12.53 -0.63
N THR A 90 -11.22 11.58 0.31
CA THR A 90 -11.53 11.83 1.72
C THR A 90 -10.66 12.95 2.32
N ARG A 91 -9.38 13.03 1.96
CA ARG A 91 -8.50 14.11 2.41
C ARG A 91 -8.85 15.45 1.79
N LEU A 92 -9.22 15.46 0.50
CA LEU A 92 -9.65 16.67 -0.20
C LEU A 92 -10.93 17.22 0.43
N GLU A 93 -11.94 16.37 0.64
CA GLU A 93 -13.21 16.75 1.29
C GLU A 93 -12.96 17.39 2.66
N ALA A 94 -12.11 16.78 3.50
CA ALA A 94 -11.76 17.34 4.81
C ALA A 94 -11.08 18.73 4.73
N ILE A 95 -10.27 18.96 3.69
CA ILE A 95 -9.63 20.27 3.47
C ILE A 95 -10.66 21.29 2.99
N GLU A 96 -11.55 20.90 2.07
CA GLU A 96 -12.61 21.76 1.55
C GLU A 96 -13.58 22.20 2.65
N GLU A 97 -14.01 21.27 3.52
CA GLU A 97 -14.83 21.58 4.69
C GLU A 97 -14.15 22.58 5.63
N ALA A 98 -12.85 22.37 5.92
CA ALA A 98 -12.08 23.27 6.76
C ALA A 98 -11.92 24.67 6.15
N GLN A 99 -11.87 24.79 4.82
CA GLN A 99 -11.82 26.06 4.11
C GLN A 99 -13.16 26.78 4.13
N VAL A 100 -14.26 26.06 3.94
CA VAL A 100 -15.63 26.61 4.06
C VAL A 100 -15.88 27.13 5.47
N ALA A 101 -15.51 26.37 6.49
CA ALA A 101 -15.65 26.78 7.89
C ALA A 101 -14.81 28.02 8.25
N LYS A 102 -13.70 28.27 7.53
CA LYS A 102 -12.81 29.41 7.73
C LYS A 102 -13.21 30.68 7.01
N LYS A 103 -14.14 30.65 6.05
CA LYS A 103 -14.63 31.88 5.42
C LYS A 103 -15.29 32.74 6.50
N PRO A 104 -14.73 33.91 6.86
CA PRO A 104 -15.41 34.80 7.79
C PRO A 104 -16.73 35.20 7.13
N ASN A 105 -17.83 35.05 7.87
CA ASN A 105 -19.10 35.66 7.52
C ASN A 105 -18.81 37.14 7.28
N ASN A 106 -18.79 37.58 6.02
CA ASN A 106 -18.70 38.99 5.66
C ASN A 106 -20.05 39.63 6.01
N ALA A 107 -20.30 39.78 7.30
CA ALA A 107 -21.40 40.49 7.92
C ALA A 107 -20.76 41.45 8.92
N GLY A 108 -20.14 42.51 8.41
CA GLY A 108 -19.48 43.48 9.29
C GLY A 108 -18.51 44.45 8.63
N GLY A 109 -18.77 44.89 7.40
CA GLY A 109 -18.14 46.12 6.88
C GLY A 109 -18.76 47.35 7.53
N GLY A 110 -18.64 47.45 8.87
CA GLY A 110 -19.08 48.60 9.66
C GLY A 110 -18.20 49.81 9.35
N ARG A 111 -18.80 50.76 8.62
CA ARG A 111 -18.62 52.22 8.68
C ARG A 111 -17.46 52.70 9.58
N TRP A 112 -16.31 52.99 8.98
CA TRP A 112 -15.34 53.96 9.51
C TRP A 112 -15.76 55.31 8.88
N GLY A 113 -16.41 56.23 9.59
CA GLY A 113 -15.84 57.05 10.66
C GLY A 113 -15.54 58.42 10.05
N ALA A 114 -16.54 59.32 10.07
CA ALA A 114 -16.43 60.76 9.79
C ALA A 114 -16.46 61.51 11.11
#